data_AF-A0A6B3EJX5-F1
#
_entry.id   AF-A0A6B3EJX5-F1
#
_cell.length_a   1.000
_cell.length_b   1.000
_cell.length_c   1.000
_cell.angle_alpha   90.00
_cell.angle_beta   90.00
_cell.angle_gamma   90.00
#
_symmetry.space_group_name_H-M   'P 1'
#
loop_
_entity.id
_entity.type
_entity.pdbx_description
1 polymer ?
#
loop_
_entity_poly.entity_id
_entity_poly.type
_entity_poly.pdbx_seq_one_letter_code
_entity_poly.pdbx_strand_id
1 'polypeptide(L)'
;KAHPHRMGAWTPESKTNVATMTNDDFRSTEKSAVLPADDSLRIELNGDDGSTTVLRESVPVLAGEVVDASVLRVAALREFLTAQVARAKAEGVLFSVHLKATMMKVSDPIIFG
;
A
#
# COMPACT_ATOMS: atom_id res chain seq x y z
N LYS A 1 -20.06 21.30 -23.04
CA LYS A 1 -19.52 22.14 -24.13
C LYS A 1 -19.92 23.61 -24.01
N ALA A 2 -21.20 23.93 -23.75
CA ALA A 2 -21.65 25.33 -23.62
C ALA A 2 -20.97 26.10 -22.47
N HIS A 3 -20.62 25.42 -21.37
CA HIS A 3 -19.93 26.01 -20.21
C HIS A 3 -18.83 25.08 -19.70
N PRO A 4 -17.65 25.01 -20.35
CA PRO A 4 -16.55 24.20 -19.86
C PRO A 4 -15.97 24.83 -18.58
N HIS A 5 -15.64 23.99 -17.60
CA HIS A 5 -14.87 24.42 -16.43
C HIS A 5 -13.42 24.69 -16.81
N ARG A 6 -12.70 25.41 -15.94
CA ARG A 6 -11.28 25.70 -16.16
C ARG A 6 -10.45 24.42 -16.05
N MET A 7 -9.57 24.23 -17.01
CA MET A 7 -8.52 23.21 -17.00
C MET A 7 -7.18 23.93 -17.03
N GLY A 8 -6.29 23.63 -16.09
CA GLY A 8 -4.93 24.19 -16.10
C GLY A 8 -4.19 23.78 -17.38
N ALA A 9 -3.42 24.71 -17.95
CA ALA A 9 -2.56 24.39 -19.08
C ALA A 9 -1.43 23.44 -18.64
N TRP A 10 -1.10 22.48 -19.49
CA TRP A 10 0.02 21.57 -19.31
C TRP A 10 1.18 22.00 -20.20
N THR A 11 2.41 21.87 -19.69
CA THR A 11 3.63 22.19 -20.43
C THR A 11 4.50 20.94 -20.57
N PRO A 12 5.24 20.79 -21.68
CA PRO A 12 6.20 19.69 -21.85
C PRO A 12 7.40 19.79 -20.89
N GLU A 13 7.65 20.96 -20.29
CA GLU A 13 8.68 21.18 -19.27
C GLU A 13 8.25 20.73 -17.86
N SER A 14 7.04 20.19 -17.69
CA SER A 14 6.53 19.74 -16.40
C SER A 14 7.42 18.65 -15.79
N LYS A 15 7.88 18.89 -14.56
CA LYS A 15 8.62 17.90 -13.75
C LYS A 15 7.72 17.05 -12.84
N THR A 16 6.41 17.29 -12.85
CA THR A 16 5.46 16.55 -12.02
C THR A 16 5.44 15.09 -12.43
N ASN A 17 5.72 14.19 -11.48
CA ASN A 17 5.74 12.76 -11.68
C ASN A 17 5.22 12.04 -10.43
N VAL A 18 4.77 10.80 -10.61
CA VAL A 18 4.48 9.89 -9.49
C VAL A 18 5.73 9.09 -9.18
N ALA A 19 6.07 8.99 -7.90
CA ALA A 19 7.05 8.04 -7.39
C ALA A 19 6.31 6.96 -6.60
N THR A 20 6.62 5.69 -6.86
CA THR A 20 6.07 4.53 -6.14
C THR A 20 7.19 3.53 -5.88
N MET A 21 7.05 2.75 -4.81
CA MET A 21 7.93 1.59 -4.56
C MET A 21 7.82 0.60 -5.74
N THR A 22 8.93 -0.07 -6.06
CA THR A 22 8.99 -1.05 -7.16
C THR A 22 8.97 -2.49 -6.66
N ASN A 23 9.32 -2.71 -5.39
CA ASN A 23 9.36 -4.01 -4.70
C ASN A 23 9.00 -3.80 -3.23
N ASP A 24 8.74 -4.90 -2.52
CA ASP A 24 8.48 -4.93 -1.07
C ASP A 24 7.29 -4.09 -0.59
N ASP A 25 6.41 -3.76 -1.53
CA ASP A 25 5.11 -3.12 -1.31
C ASP A 25 3.97 -4.16 -1.28
N PHE A 26 2.74 -3.70 -1.02
CA PHE A 26 1.59 -4.62 -1.02
C PHE A 26 1.42 -5.34 -2.35
N ARG A 27 1.61 -4.65 -3.48
CA ARG A 27 1.44 -5.22 -4.81
C ARG A 27 2.44 -6.34 -5.10
N SER A 28 3.71 -6.12 -4.79
CA SER A 28 4.79 -7.07 -5.11
C SER A 28 4.88 -8.25 -4.14
N THR A 29 4.30 -8.13 -2.95
CA THR A 29 4.31 -9.18 -1.92
C THR A 29 3.01 -9.98 -1.84
N GLU A 30 2.00 -9.61 -2.63
CA GLU A 30 0.68 -10.23 -2.62
C GLU A 30 0.75 -11.72 -2.98
N LYS A 31 0.01 -12.51 -2.21
CA LYS A 31 -0.31 -13.91 -2.51
C LYS A 31 -1.82 -14.06 -2.46
N SER A 32 -2.34 -14.90 -3.34
CA SER A 32 -3.77 -15.12 -3.51
C SER A 32 -4.10 -16.61 -3.49
N ALA A 33 -5.26 -16.97 -2.95
CA ALA A 33 -5.81 -18.31 -2.99
C ALA A 33 -7.32 -18.27 -3.24
N VAL A 34 -7.82 -19.25 -4.00
CA VAL A 34 -9.26 -19.51 -4.18
C VAL A 34 -9.64 -20.67 -3.26
N LEU A 35 -10.60 -20.43 -2.36
CA LEU A 35 -10.97 -21.41 -1.35
C LEU A 35 -11.90 -22.47 -1.98
N PRO A 36 -11.64 -23.77 -1.81
CA PRO A 36 -12.40 -24.82 -2.51
C PRO A 36 -13.77 -25.09 -1.89
N ALA A 37 -13.98 -24.69 -0.63
CA ALA A 37 -15.19 -24.95 0.14
C ALA A 37 -15.37 -23.87 1.21
N ASP A 38 -16.56 -23.82 1.81
CA ASP A 38 -16.82 -23.01 3.00
C ASP A 38 -15.89 -23.47 4.14
N ASP A 39 -15.21 -22.53 4.79
CA ASP A 39 -14.23 -22.81 5.85
C ASP A 39 -14.08 -21.59 6.79
N SER A 40 -13.22 -21.70 7.81
CA SER A 40 -12.81 -20.57 8.63
C SER A 40 -11.28 -20.53 8.79
N LEU A 41 -10.67 -19.50 8.22
CA LEU A 41 -9.23 -19.28 8.31
C LEU A 41 -8.86 -18.64 9.65
N ARG A 42 -7.64 -18.96 10.13
CA ARG A 42 -7.01 -18.32 11.29
C ARG A 42 -5.74 -17.61 10.84
N ILE A 43 -5.52 -16.38 11.33
CA ILE A 43 -4.32 -15.60 11.01
C ILE A 43 -3.40 -15.60 12.23
N GLU A 44 -2.19 -16.12 12.05
CA GLU A 44 -1.21 -16.31 13.11
C GLU A 44 0.16 -15.75 12.70
N LEU A 45 0.90 -15.25 13.67
CA LEU A 45 2.30 -14.87 13.55
C LEU A 45 3.13 -15.89 14.32
N ASN A 46 4.00 -16.61 13.60
CA ASN A 46 5.04 -17.43 14.21
C ASN A 46 6.26 -16.56 14.48
N GLY A 47 6.63 -16.41 15.75
CA GLY A 47 7.79 -15.67 16.19
C GLY A 47 9.08 -16.46 16.01
N ASP A 48 10.19 -15.74 15.87
CA ASP A 48 11.53 -16.33 15.76
C ASP A 48 11.96 -17.07 17.06
N ASP A 49 11.28 -16.79 18.17
CA ASP A 49 11.44 -17.45 19.47
C ASP A 49 10.62 -18.75 19.59
N GLY A 50 9.92 -19.15 18.53
CA GLY A 50 9.05 -20.33 18.49
C GLY A 50 7.66 -20.10 19.11
N SER A 51 7.34 -18.87 19.54
CA SER A 51 5.98 -18.53 19.98
C SER A 51 5.02 -18.39 18.79
N THR A 52 3.74 -18.67 19.01
CA THR A 52 2.68 -18.40 18.03
C THR A 52 1.71 -17.39 18.62
N THR A 53 1.57 -16.24 17.96
CA THR A 53 0.60 -15.20 18.32
C THR A 53 -0.56 -15.23 17.35
N VAL A 54 -1.78 -15.36 17.88
CA VAL A 54 -2.99 -15.27 17.08
C VAL A 54 -3.31 -13.80 16.80
N LEU A 55 -3.32 -13.42 15.53
CA LEU A 55 -3.71 -12.08 15.09
C LEU A 55 -5.23 -12.00 14.86
N ARG A 56 -5.82 -13.09 14.33
CA ARG A 56 -7.26 -13.22 14.12
C ARG A 56 -7.68 -14.67 14.25
N GLU A 57 -8.57 -14.95 15.21
CA GLU A 57 -8.99 -16.33 15.52
C GLU A 57 -9.85 -16.96 14.41
N SER A 58 -10.73 -16.17 13.77
CA SER A 58 -11.64 -16.68 12.75
C SER A 58 -11.91 -15.64 11.67
N VAL A 59 -11.76 -16.09 10.42
CA VAL A 59 -12.13 -15.43 9.17
C VAL A 59 -12.96 -16.44 8.36
N PRO A 60 -14.29 -16.45 8.52
CA PRO A 60 -15.17 -17.29 7.71
C PRO A 60 -15.01 -16.97 6.23
N VAL A 61 -14.97 -18.00 5.39
CA VAL A 61 -14.82 -17.91 3.93
C VAL A 61 -15.78 -18.88 3.25
N LEU A 62 -16.15 -18.57 2.01
CA LEU A 62 -17.06 -19.36 1.18
C LEU A 62 -16.31 -20.17 0.12
N ALA A 63 -16.97 -21.22 -0.39
CA ALA A 63 -16.53 -21.92 -1.58
C ALA A 63 -16.41 -20.95 -2.77
N GLY A 64 -15.23 -20.92 -3.39
CA GLY A 64 -14.90 -20.02 -4.49
C GLY A 64 -14.47 -18.61 -4.07
N GLU A 65 -14.44 -18.31 -2.76
CA GLU A 65 -13.96 -17.01 -2.28
C GLU A 65 -12.46 -16.84 -2.57
N VAL A 66 -12.05 -15.63 -2.96
CA VAL A 66 -10.65 -15.26 -3.17
C VAL A 66 -10.16 -14.56 -1.92
N VAL A 67 -9.06 -15.06 -1.34
CA VAL A 67 -8.41 -14.44 -0.19
C VAL A 67 -6.98 -14.07 -0.56
N ASP A 68 -6.67 -12.79 -0.34
CA ASP A 68 -5.37 -12.20 -0.62
C ASP A 68 -4.67 -11.78 0.67
N ALA A 69 -3.35 -11.95 0.71
CA ALA A 69 -2.51 -11.48 1.80
C ALA A 69 -1.22 -10.86 1.25
N SER A 70 -0.81 -9.73 1.81
CA SER A 70 0.38 -8.99 1.41
C SER A 70 1.02 -8.28 2.61
N VAL A 71 2.26 -7.80 2.44
CA VAL A 71 3.00 -7.07 3.48
C VAL A 71 3.77 -5.89 2.89
N LEU A 72 3.65 -4.72 3.51
CA LEU A 72 4.51 -3.58 3.20
C LEU A 72 5.75 -3.64 4.11
N ARG A 73 6.95 -3.79 3.53
CA ARG A 73 8.18 -3.87 4.33
C ARG A 73 8.61 -2.48 4.79
N VAL A 74 8.61 -2.27 6.11
CA VAL A 74 8.92 -0.97 6.73
C VAL A 74 10.33 -0.45 6.38
N ALA A 75 11.32 -1.33 6.25
CA ALA A 75 12.68 -0.94 5.90
C ALA A 75 12.73 -0.36 4.47
N ALA A 76 12.15 -1.07 3.51
CA ALA A 76 12.07 -0.63 2.12
C ALA A 76 11.24 0.65 1.97
N LEU A 77 10.13 0.78 2.70
CA LEU A 77 9.30 1.99 2.72
C LEU A 77 10.11 3.21 3.18
N ARG A 78 10.86 3.09 4.29
CA ARG A 78 11.68 4.18 4.83
C ARG A 78 12.81 4.59 3.89
N GLU A 79 13.49 3.62 3.30
CA GLU A 79 14.51 3.87 2.28
C GLU A 79 13.92 4.62 1.08
N PHE A 80 12.79 4.14 0.55
CA PHE A 80 12.08 4.77 -0.55
C PHE A 80 11.69 6.22 -0.24
N LEU A 81 11.02 6.47 0.89
CA LEU A 81 10.58 7.81 1.28
C LEU A 81 11.77 8.77 1.47
N THR A 82 12.85 8.30 2.09
CA THR A 82 14.09 9.09 2.27
C THR A 82 14.68 9.49 0.92
N ALA A 83 14.75 8.54 -0.03
CA ALA A 83 15.22 8.81 -1.39
C ALA A 83 14.30 9.80 -2.13
N GLN A 84 12.98 9.69 -1.98
CA GLN A 84 12.04 10.60 -2.66
C GLN A 84 12.08 12.02 -2.10
N VAL A 85 12.29 12.19 -0.79
CA VAL A 85 12.50 13.52 -0.18
C VAL A 85 13.78 14.15 -0.73
N ALA A 86 14.88 13.38 -0.80
CA ALA A 86 16.13 13.87 -1.37
C ALA A 86 15.99 14.25 -2.84
N ARG A 87 15.30 13.42 -3.63
CA ARG A 87 15.01 13.66 -5.05
C ARG A 87 14.20 14.94 -5.25
N ALA A 88 13.10 15.12 -4.50
CA ALA A 88 12.26 16.31 -4.62
C ALA A 88 13.07 17.60 -4.36
N LYS A 89 13.95 17.57 -3.34
CA LYS A 89 14.87 18.67 -3.05
C LYS A 89 15.87 18.91 -4.18
N ALA A 90 16.47 17.86 -4.74
CA ALA A 90 17.45 17.98 -5.83
C ALA A 90 16.83 18.52 -7.14
N GLU A 91 15.60 18.10 -7.45
CA GLU A 91 14.87 18.55 -8.65
C GLU A 91 14.22 19.92 -8.49
N GLY A 92 14.13 20.43 -7.25
CA GLY A 92 13.49 21.70 -6.91
C GLY A 92 11.97 21.65 -7.04
N VAL A 93 11.34 20.50 -6.74
CA VAL A 93 9.89 20.28 -6.82
C VAL A 93 9.27 20.10 -5.44
N LEU A 94 7.95 20.33 -5.34
CA LEU A 94 7.21 20.10 -4.10
C LEU A 94 7.14 18.60 -3.78
N PHE A 95 7.47 18.25 -2.53
CA PHE A 95 7.19 16.92 -2.01
C PHE A 95 5.73 16.86 -1.56
N SER A 96 4.97 15.91 -2.10
CA SER A 96 3.58 15.67 -1.72
C SER A 96 3.33 14.17 -1.56
N VAL A 97 2.45 13.81 -0.63
CA VAL A 97 2.07 12.43 -0.33
C VAL A 97 0.56 12.29 -0.56
N HIS A 98 0.17 11.24 -1.28
CA HIS A 98 -1.22 11.00 -1.67
C HIS A 98 -1.66 9.64 -1.13
N LEU A 99 -2.47 9.66 -0.07
CA LEU A 99 -2.97 8.48 0.65
C LEU A 99 -4.49 8.60 0.83
N LYS A 100 -5.13 7.54 1.36
CA LYS A 100 -6.57 7.46 1.60
C LYS A 100 -6.87 7.18 3.08
N ALA A 101 -6.22 7.92 3.99
CA ALA A 101 -6.21 7.73 5.44
C ALA A 101 -7.59 7.50 6.10
N THR A 102 -8.64 8.18 5.65
CA THR A 102 -9.99 8.02 6.22
C THR A 102 -10.60 6.65 5.93
N MET A 103 -10.47 6.16 4.70
CA MET A 103 -11.00 4.84 4.31
C MET A 103 -10.09 3.73 4.79
N MET A 104 -8.79 3.91 4.57
CA MET A 104 -7.73 2.97 4.95
C MET A 104 -7.26 3.25 6.38
N LYS A 105 -8.21 3.28 7.32
CA LYS A 105 -8.06 3.77 8.69
C LYS A 105 -6.99 3.07 9.54
N VAL A 106 -6.46 1.94 9.09
CA VAL A 106 -5.40 1.18 9.77
C VAL A 106 -4.07 1.38 9.05
N SER A 107 -3.98 1.01 7.76
CA SER A 107 -2.72 1.03 7.01
C SER A 107 -2.19 2.44 6.77
N ASP A 108 -3.02 3.33 6.25
CA ASP A 108 -2.55 4.60 5.69
C ASP A 108 -2.10 5.60 6.77
N PRO A 109 -2.73 5.68 7.96
CA PRO A 109 -2.17 6.44 9.08
C PRO A 109 -0.78 5.94 9.52
N ILE A 110 -0.51 4.63 9.43
CA ILE A 110 0.81 4.06 9.75
C ILE A 110 1.82 4.41 8.65
N ILE A 111 1.43 4.39 7.37
CA ILE A 111 2.30 4.79 6.25
C ILE A 111 2.62 6.29 6.31
N PHE A 112 1.67 7.10 6.78
CA PHE A 112 1.82 8.55 6.88
C PHE A 112 2.74 9.00 8.03
N GLY A 113 2.80 8.24 9.13
CA GLY A 113 3.58 8.57 10.33
C GLY A 113 5.06 8.23 10.23
#